data_AF-A0A7K4PUK8-F1
#
_entry.id   AF-A0A7K4PUK8-F1
#
_cell.length_a   1.000
_cell.length_b   1.000
_cell.length_c   1.000
_cell.angle_alpha   90.00
_cell.angle_beta   90.00
_cell.angle_gamma   90.00
#
_symmetry.space_group_name_H-M   'P 1'
#
loop_
_entity.id
_entity.type
_entity.pdbx_description
1 polymer ?
#
loop_
_entity_poly.entity_id
_entity_poly.type
_entity_poly.pdbx_seq_one_letter_code
_entity_poly.pdbx_strand_id
1 'polypeptide(L)'
;AGAETLKRAVQLDEASRFQESLVCYQEGIDLLLQARKATTDEAKKHRYQQKISEFTFLSDSKYHKQIRIEENATGFGYEKLFHEYLTENVSEVWVEDPYIRQLYNFLRFCEMLVKGPCKVKTIHLLTSYDEGSGRSQQMSALEEIKQSLRNYGVTLNINFSSSIHDREIRFNNGWMIKIGRGLDYFKKPKGLFSIGYCDFDLRPCRETTVDVILTKHTKKT
;
A
#
# COMPACT_ATOMS: atom_id res chain seq x y z
N ALA A 1 -22.05 23.02 -4.13
CA ALA A 1 -21.56 22.00 -3.19
C ALA A 1 -21.50 20.61 -3.84
N GLY A 2 -22.41 19.66 -3.60
CA GLY A 2 -22.22 18.25 -4.03
C GLY A 2 -21.98 18.01 -5.53
N ALA A 3 -22.67 18.75 -6.41
CA ALA A 3 -22.45 18.64 -7.85
C ALA A 3 -21.08 19.19 -8.31
N GLU A 4 -20.55 20.21 -7.63
CA GLU A 4 -19.23 20.77 -7.93
C GLU A 4 -18.12 19.83 -7.45
N THR A 5 -18.29 19.22 -6.26
CA THR A 5 -17.35 18.22 -5.74
C THR A 5 -17.23 17.02 -6.68
N LEU A 6 -18.35 16.53 -7.22
CA LEU A 6 -18.34 15.42 -8.19
C LEU A 6 -17.73 15.82 -9.54
N LYS A 7 -17.96 17.06 -10.01
CA LYS A 7 -17.29 17.56 -11.21
C LYS A 7 -15.77 17.66 -11.01
N ARG A 8 -15.33 18.11 -9.83
CA ARG A 8 -13.92 18.13 -9.44
C ARG A 8 -13.33 16.72 -9.41
N ALA A 9 -14.08 15.74 -8.91
CA ALA A 9 -13.67 14.34 -8.88
C ALA A 9 -13.33 13.84 -10.30
N VAL A 10 -14.27 14.01 -11.25
CA VAL A 10 -14.06 13.60 -12.65
C VAL A 10 -12.83 14.27 -13.28
N GLN A 11 -12.63 15.57 -13.05
CA GLN A 11 -11.45 16.29 -13.56
C GLN A 11 -10.12 15.77 -12.98
N LEU A 12 -10.12 15.40 -11.69
CA LEU A 12 -8.95 14.81 -11.04
C LEU A 12 -8.69 13.40 -11.57
N ASP A 13 -9.74 12.64 -11.85
CA ASP A 13 -9.67 11.30 -12.46
C ASP A 13 -9.03 11.36 -13.86
N GLU A 14 -9.53 12.27 -14.70
CA GLU A 14 -8.99 12.55 -16.04
C GLU A 14 -7.52 13.00 -15.98
N ALA A 15 -7.14 13.73 -14.93
CA ALA A 15 -5.76 14.16 -14.68
C ALA A 15 -4.88 13.09 -14.01
N SER A 16 -5.36 11.84 -13.87
CA SER A 16 -4.66 10.74 -13.20
C SER A 16 -4.30 11.01 -11.73
N ARG A 17 -5.01 11.95 -11.08
CA ARG A 17 -4.88 12.25 -9.64
C ARG A 17 -5.87 11.40 -8.86
N PHE A 18 -5.74 10.08 -9.00
CA PHE A 18 -6.74 9.10 -8.57
C PHE A 18 -7.07 9.17 -7.07
N GLN A 19 -6.08 9.44 -6.21
CA GLN A 19 -6.30 9.53 -4.78
C GLN A 19 -7.18 10.75 -4.41
N GLU A 20 -6.90 11.90 -4.99
CA GLU A 20 -7.71 13.11 -4.77
C GLU A 20 -9.09 12.98 -5.42
N SER A 21 -9.14 12.37 -6.61
CA SER A 21 -10.38 12.02 -7.30
C SER A 21 -11.27 11.16 -6.40
N LEU A 22 -10.71 10.11 -5.79
CA LEU A 22 -11.43 9.19 -4.92
C LEU A 22 -12.03 9.89 -3.69
N VAL A 23 -11.26 10.80 -3.06
CA VAL A 23 -11.77 11.61 -1.94
C VAL A 23 -12.93 12.49 -2.38
N CYS A 24 -12.80 13.18 -3.52
CA CYS A 24 -13.88 14.02 -4.05
C CYS A 24 -15.12 13.20 -4.45
N TYR A 25 -14.96 11.98 -4.98
CA TYR A 25 -16.09 11.09 -5.23
C TYR A 25 -16.80 10.70 -3.92
N GLN A 26 -16.06 10.34 -2.88
CA GLN A 26 -16.63 9.97 -1.57
C GLN A 26 -17.43 11.13 -0.96
N GLU A 27 -16.82 12.31 -0.85
CA GLU A 27 -17.47 13.51 -0.32
C GLU A 27 -18.70 13.90 -1.16
N GLY A 28 -18.58 13.83 -2.49
CA GLY A 28 -19.68 14.13 -3.40
C GLY A 28 -20.86 13.16 -3.26
N ILE A 29 -20.59 11.86 -3.12
CA ILE A 29 -21.60 10.82 -2.89
C ILE A 29 -22.28 11.01 -1.54
N ASP A 30 -21.52 11.33 -0.48
CA ASP A 30 -22.07 11.58 0.86
C ASP A 30 -23.03 12.79 0.87
N LEU A 31 -22.67 13.87 0.16
CA LEU A 31 -23.54 15.03 -0.01
C LEU A 31 -24.83 14.68 -0.78
N LEU A 32 -24.74 13.83 -1.82
CA LEU A 32 -25.93 13.35 -2.54
C LEU A 32 -26.82 12.45 -1.66
N LEU A 33 -26.22 11.60 -0.82
CA LEU A 33 -26.94 10.76 0.14
C LEU A 33 -27.70 11.60 1.16
N GLN A 34 -27.09 12.66 1.68
CA GLN A 34 -27.73 13.62 2.58
C GLN A 34 -28.88 14.36 1.88
N ALA A 35 -28.66 14.87 0.67
CA ALA A 35 -29.68 15.56 -0.12
C ALA A 35 -30.89 14.66 -0.43
N ARG A 36 -30.65 13.37 -0.72
CA ARG A 36 -31.71 12.37 -0.91
C ARG A 36 -32.54 12.13 0.35
N LYS A 37 -31.91 12.09 1.52
CA LYS A 37 -32.62 11.92 2.80
C LYS A 37 -33.47 13.15 3.16
N ALA A 38 -33.02 14.34 2.80
CA ALA A 38 -33.68 15.60 3.13
C ALA A 38 -34.86 15.96 2.20
N THR A 39 -34.89 15.43 0.97
CA THR A 39 -35.97 15.75 0.01
C THR A 39 -37.18 14.84 0.20
N THR A 40 -38.38 15.40 0.13
CA THR A 40 -39.65 14.65 0.12
C THR A 40 -40.17 14.36 -1.29
N ASP A 41 -39.61 15.04 -2.30
CA ASP A 41 -39.93 14.87 -3.72
C ASP A 41 -39.36 13.54 -4.27
N GLU A 42 -40.25 12.62 -4.64
CA GLU A 42 -39.91 11.28 -5.14
C GLU A 42 -39.15 11.29 -6.48
N ALA A 43 -39.44 12.24 -7.37
CA ALA A 43 -38.71 12.36 -8.64
C ALA A 43 -37.25 12.79 -8.39
N LYS A 44 -37.02 13.70 -7.44
CA LYS A 44 -35.67 14.08 -7.01
C LYS A 44 -34.95 12.94 -6.30
N LYS A 45 -35.64 12.17 -5.44
CA LYS A 45 -35.05 10.98 -4.80
C LYS A 45 -34.55 9.99 -5.84
N HIS A 46 -35.37 9.68 -6.84
CA HIS A 46 -35.00 8.77 -7.92
C HIS A 46 -33.78 9.26 -8.70
N ARG A 47 -33.75 10.56 -9.04
CA ARG A 47 -32.61 11.17 -9.74
C ARG A 47 -31.32 11.12 -8.92
N TYR A 48 -31.38 11.39 -7.62
CA TYR A 48 -30.21 11.26 -6.74
C TYR A 48 -29.75 9.82 -6.64
N GLN A 49 -30.67 8.87 -6.57
CA GLN A 49 -30.34 7.45 -6.50
C GLN A 49 -29.61 6.95 -7.75
N GLN A 50 -30.03 7.37 -8.94
CA GLN A 50 -29.33 7.08 -10.19
C GLN A 50 -27.90 7.64 -10.17
N LYS A 51 -27.73 8.91 -9.80
CA LYS A 51 -26.41 9.54 -9.71
C LYS A 51 -25.51 8.90 -8.66
N ILE A 52 -26.05 8.56 -7.49
CA ILE A 52 -25.30 7.85 -6.44
C ILE A 52 -24.80 6.52 -7.00
N SER A 53 -25.65 5.75 -7.68
CA SER A 53 -25.24 4.47 -8.28
C SER A 53 -24.14 4.66 -9.33
N GLU A 54 -24.28 5.66 -10.20
CA GLU A 54 -23.31 6.01 -11.24
C GLU A 54 -21.95 6.37 -10.64
N PHE A 55 -21.90 7.34 -9.72
CA PHE A 55 -20.65 7.78 -9.09
C PHE A 55 -20.07 6.73 -8.13
N THR A 56 -20.90 5.89 -7.53
CA THR A 56 -20.42 4.73 -6.74
C THR A 56 -19.69 3.76 -7.66
N PHE A 57 -20.26 3.45 -8.82
CA PHE A 57 -19.64 2.58 -9.81
C PHE A 57 -18.34 3.18 -10.38
N LEU A 58 -18.34 4.47 -10.73
CA LEU A 58 -17.13 5.16 -11.20
C LEU A 58 -16.03 5.16 -10.15
N SER A 59 -16.36 5.45 -8.90
CA SER A 59 -15.38 5.39 -7.81
C SER A 59 -14.95 3.96 -7.45
N ASP A 60 -15.76 2.95 -7.78
CA ASP A 60 -15.40 1.53 -7.66
C ASP A 60 -14.51 1.04 -8.80
N SER A 61 -14.38 1.81 -9.90
CA SER A 61 -13.43 1.49 -10.94
C SER A 61 -12.01 1.54 -10.34
N LYS A 62 -11.41 0.36 -10.18
CA LYS A 62 -10.12 0.20 -9.54
C LYS A 62 -9.04 0.70 -10.49
N TYR A 63 -8.31 1.73 -10.09
CA TYR A 63 -7.03 2.00 -10.71
C TYR A 63 -6.13 0.77 -10.51
N HIS A 64 -5.56 0.26 -11.61
CA HIS A 64 -4.64 -0.85 -11.62
C HIS A 64 -3.47 -0.52 -12.56
N LYS A 65 -2.27 -0.51 -12.02
CA LYS A 65 -1.01 -0.37 -12.77
C LYS A 65 -0.16 -1.59 -12.50
N GLN A 66 0.30 -2.23 -13.56
CA GLN A 66 1.22 -3.35 -13.46
C GLN A 66 2.62 -2.89 -13.88
N ILE A 67 3.62 -3.20 -13.05
CA ILE A 67 5.03 -2.97 -13.32
C ILE A 67 5.69 -4.35 -13.44
N ARG A 68 6.35 -4.60 -14.56
CA ARG A 68 7.15 -5.81 -14.76
C ARG A 68 8.61 -5.52 -14.45
N ILE A 69 9.16 -6.24 -13.49
CA ILE A 69 10.59 -6.22 -13.17
C ILE A 69 11.23 -7.39 -13.91
N GLU A 70 11.98 -7.09 -14.97
CA GLU A 70 12.67 -8.10 -15.76
C GLU A 70 13.83 -8.75 -14.99
N GLU A 71 14.23 -9.94 -15.42
CA GLU A 71 15.37 -10.65 -14.83
C GLU A 71 16.67 -9.81 -14.95
N ASN A 72 17.39 -9.66 -13.84
CA ASN A 72 18.59 -8.80 -13.70
C ASN A 72 18.35 -7.29 -13.81
N ALA A 73 17.09 -6.82 -13.87
CA ALA A 73 16.82 -5.39 -13.89
C ALA A 73 17.33 -4.69 -12.61
N THR A 74 17.63 -3.40 -12.73
CA THR A 74 18.10 -2.54 -11.63
C THR A 74 17.22 -1.28 -11.56
N GLY A 75 17.38 -0.49 -10.50
CA GLY A 75 16.61 0.73 -10.26
C GLY A 75 15.23 0.48 -9.69
N PHE A 76 15.10 -0.61 -8.91
CA PHE A 76 13.87 -1.01 -8.21
C PHE A 76 14.13 -1.17 -6.70
N GLY A 77 14.94 -0.29 -6.10
CA GLY A 77 15.00 -0.17 -4.66
C GLY A 77 13.62 0.22 -4.09
N TYR A 78 13.37 -0.06 -2.81
CA TYR A 78 12.06 0.21 -2.22
C TYR A 78 11.65 1.68 -2.32
N GLU A 79 12.56 2.61 -2.04
CA GLU A 79 12.28 4.05 -2.17
C GLU A 79 11.75 4.37 -3.56
N LYS A 80 12.39 3.85 -4.61
CA LYS A 80 11.96 4.06 -6.00
C LYS A 80 10.71 3.28 -6.40
N LEU A 81 10.42 2.14 -5.77
CA LEU A 81 9.20 1.39 -6.06
C LEU A 81 7.96 2.02 -5.39
N PHE A 82 8.12 2.59 -4.20
CA PHE A 82 7.01 3.01 -3.35
C PHE A 82 6.82 4.54 -3.28
N HIS A 83 7.77 5.38 -3.72
CA HIS A 83 7.70 6.83 -3.50
C HIS A 83 6.41 7.48 -4.03
N GLU A 84 5.87 7.03 -5.16
CA GLU A 84 4.63 7.58 -5.73
C GLU A 84 3.40 7.38 -4.83
N TYR A 85 3.45 6.39 -3.94
CA TYR A 85 2.31 5.93 -3.13
C TYR A 85 2.44 6.31 -1.65
N LEU A 86 3.60 6.83 -1.24
CA LEU A 86 3.92 7.26 0.12
C LEU A 86 3.78 8.78 0.26
N THR A 87 2.56 9.21 0.56
CA THR A 87 2.20 10.61 0.81
C THR A 87 2.19 10.94 2.32
N GLU A 88 2.13 12.21 2.68
CA GLU A 88 2.14 12.66 4.09
C GLU A 88 0.99 12.11 4.95
N ASN A 89 -0.13 11.75 4.31
CA ASN A 89 -1.31 11.18 4.96
C ASN A 89 -1.19 9.68 5.29
N VAL A 90 -0.12 9.01 4.85
CA VAL A 90 0.12 7.61 5.23
C VAL A 90 0.59 7.57 6.68
N SER A 91 -0.24 6.98 7.53
CA SER A 91 0.01 6.83 8.97
C SER A 91 -0.05 5.38 9.45
N GLU A 92 -0.58 4.46 8.65
CA GLU A 92 -0.72 3.05 9.00
C GLU A 92 -0.48 2.15 7.77
N VAL A 93 0.31 1.10 7.98
CA VAL A 93 0.78 0.19 6.92
C VAL A 93 0.52 -1.25 7.33
N TRP A 94 0.02 -2.07 6.40
CA TRP A 94 -0.09 -3.52 6.57
C TRP A 94 0.84 -4.20 5.57
N VAL A 95 1.61 -5.17 6.03
CA VAL A 95 2.51 -6.01 5.22
C VAL A 95 2.12 -7.46 5.49
N GLU A 96 1.61 -8.13 4.47
CA GLU A 96 1.37 -9.57 4.45
C GLU A 96 2.41 -10.18 3.52
N ASP A 97 3.36 -10.93 4.08
CA ASP A 97 4.40 -11.61 3.32
C ASP A 97 4.79 -12.92 4.02
N PRO A 98 4.47 -14.10 3.44
CA PRO A 98 4.82 -15.39 4.03
C PRO A 98 6.33 -15.63 4.17
N TYR A 99 7.17 -14.87 3.46
CA TYR A 99 8.60 -15.13 3.34
C TYR A 99 9.46 -13.96 3.82
N ILE A 100 9.14 -13.39 5.00
CA ILE A 100 10.08 -12.53 5.75
C ILE A 100 11.20 -13.40 6.37
N ARG A 101 11.99 -14.03 5.49
CA ARG A 101 13.23 -14.75 5.81
C ARG A 101 14.43 -13.82 5.71
N GLN A 102 14.41 -12.91 4.74
CA GLN A 102 15.41 -11.85 4.63
C GLN A 102 15.01 -10.64 5.48
N LEU A 103 15.28 -10.71 6.78
CA LEU A 103 14.96 -9.67 7.77
C LEU A 103 15.46 -8.27 7.36
N TYR A 104 16.63 -8.20 6.72
CA TYR A 104 17.18 -6.93 6.21
C TYR A 104 16.33 -6.29 5.11
N ASN A 105 15.59 -7.06 4.32
CA ASN A 105 14.66 -6.51 3.33
C ASN A 105 13.50 -5.81 4.05
N PHE A 106 12.94 -6.44 5.08
CA PHE A 106 11.89 -5.81 5.89
C PHE A 106 12.41 -4.58 6.65
N LEU A 107 13.62 -4.64 7.22
CA LEU A 107 14.25 -3.48 7.86
C LEU A 107 14.39 -2.30 6.90
N ARG A 108 14.93 -2.51 5.68
CA ARG A 108 15.04 -1.45 4.67
C ARG A 108 13.68 -0.87 4.26
N PHE A 109 12.66 -1.72 4.18
CA PHE A 109 11.30 -1.25 3.94
C PHE A 109 10.82 -0.35 5.08
N CYS A 110 11.06 -0.72 6.33
CA CYS A 110 10.76 0.13 7.49
C CYS A 110 11.57 1.44 7.49
N GLU A 111 12.86 1.41 7.16
CA GLU A 111 13.70 2.61 7.06
C GLU A 111 13.15 3.61 6.04
N MET A 112 12.70 3.13 4.88
CA MET A 112 12.02 3.95 3.87
C MET A 112 10.76 4.62 4.43
N LEU A 113 9.93 3.89 5.19
CA LEU A 113 8.72 4.43 5.80
C LEU A 113 9.02 5.49 6.87
N VAL A 114 10.11 5.34 7.62
CA VAL A 114 10.54 6.30 8.65
C VAL A 114 11.18 7.54 8.03
N LYS A 115 11.98 7.37 6.97
CA LYS A 115 12.70 8.46 6.28
C LYS A 115 11.81 9.28 5.35
N GLY A 116 10.82 8.63 4.73
CA GLY A 116 9.98 9.24 3.70
C GLY A 116 9.10 10.39 4.20
N PRO A 117 8.38 11.07 3.30
CA PRO A 117 7.48 12.19 3.66
C PRO A 117 6.26 11.74 4.48
N CYS A 118 5.99 10.43 4.53
CA CYS A 118 4.89 9.85 5.28
C CYS A 118 5.10 9.91 6.80
N LYS A 119 3.99 9.96 7.55
CA LYS A 119 3.98 10.04 9.02
C LYS A 119 3.50 8.73 9.64
N VAL A 120 4.10 7.62 9.22
CA VAL A 120 3.75 6.27 9.69
C VAL A 120 3.88 6.18 11.21
N LYS A 121 2.83 5.70 11.87
CA LYS A 121 2.76 5.45 13.32
C LYS A 121 2.62 3.98 13.65
N THR A 122 1.99 3.21 12.76
CA THR A 122 1.74 1.79 13.00
C THR A 122 2.05 0.97 11.76
N ILE A 123 2.80 -0.11 11.94
CA ILE A 123 3.08 -1.13 10.93
C ILE A 123 2.52 -2.45 11.45
N HIS A 124 1.72 -3.14 10.66
CA HIS A 124 1.21 -4.46 10.94
C HIS A 124 1.88 -5.46 10.01
N LEU A 125 2.69 -6.36 10.55
CA LEU A 125 3.32 -7.44 9.82
C LEU A 125 2.58 -8.76 10.08
N LEU A 126 2.11 -9.40 9.01
CA LEU A 126 1.62 -10.77 9.01
C LEU A 126 2.60 -11.63 8.19
N THR A 127 3.26 -12.58 8.84
CA THR A 127 4.25 -13.47 8.21
C THR A 127 4.03 -14.93 8.62
N SER A 128 4.65 -15.86 7.91
CA SER A 128 4.77 -17.25 8.35
C SER A 128 6.03 -17.42 9.21
N TYR A 129 6.02 -18.43 10.07
CA TYR A 129 7.24 -18.86 10.76
C TYR A 129 8.25 -19.42 9.77
N ASP A 130 9.53 -19.14 10.00
CA ASP A 130 10.58 -19.85 9.31
C ASP A 130 10.61 -21.34 9.72
N GLU A 131 11.02 -22.20 8.79
CA GLU A 131 11.05 -23.63 9.00
C GLU A 131 12.31 -24.05 9.76
N GLY A 132 12.19 -25.09 10.60
CA GLY A 132 13.33 -25.64 11.34
C GLY A 132 13.91 -24.70 12.38
N SER A 133 15.24 -24.57 12.41
CA SER A 133 15.98 -23.77 13.42
C SER A 133 15.89 -22.26 13.21
N GLY A 134 15.40 -21.79 12.05
CA GLY A 134 15.32 -20.37 11.71
C GLY A 134 14.29 -19.58 12.53
N ARG A 135 13.31 -20.25 13.14
CA ARG A 135 12.21 -19.61 13.87
C ARG A 135 12.68 -18.70 15.00
N SER A 136 13.59 -19.18 15.86
CA SER A 136 14.07 -18.40 17.01
C SER A 136 14.83 -17.17 16.55
N GLN A 137 15.64 -17.29 15.49
CA GLN A 137 16.38 -16.18 14.92
C GLN A 137 15.44 -15.14 14.28
N GLN A 138 14.44 -15.59 13.52
CA GLN A 138 13.41 -14.74 12.94
C GLN A 138 12.69 -13.93 14.04
N MET A 139 12.25 -14.60 15.11
CA MET A 139 11.55 -13.94 16.22
C MET A 139 12.43 -12.92 16.94
N SER A 140 13.69 -13.28 17.26
CA SER A 140 14.63 -12.36 17.92
C SER A 140 14.85 -11.10 17.08
N ALA A 141 15.16 -11.27 15.80
CA ALA A 141 15.43 -10.15 14.91
C ALA A 141 14.20 -9.27 14.68
N LEU A 142 13.01 -9.87 14.54
CA LEU A 142 11.76 -9.11 14.40
C LEU A 142 11.45 -8.30 15.67
N GLU A 143 11.73 -8.84 16.86
CA GLU A 143 11.57 -8.10 18.11
C GLU A 143 12.62 -6.97 18.22
N GLU A 144 13.87 -7.18 17.79
CA GLU A 144 14.88 -6.12 17.69
C GLU A 144 14.43 -4.98 16.76
N ILE A 145 13.90 -5.31 15.57
CA ILE A 145 13.35 -4.31 14.63
C ILE A 145 12.19 -3.55 15.28
N LYS A 146 11.30 -4.25 15.98
CA LYS A 146 10.17 -3.63 16.69
C LYS A 146 10.62 -2.65 17.77
N GLN A 147 11.63 -3.01 18.56
CA GLN A 147 12.18 -2.11 19.58
C GLN A 147 12.91 -0.92 18.97
N SER A 148 13.66 -1.13 17.88
CA SER A 148 14.30 -0.05 17.13
C SER A 148 13.27 0.96 16.61
N LEU A 149 12.18 0.47 15.98
CA LEU A 149 11.10 1.32 15.46
C LEU A 149 10.39 2.14 16.53
N ARG A 150 10.25 1.60 17.75
CA ARG A 150 9.68 2.35 18.88
C ARG A 150 10.48 3.62 19.21
N ASN A 151 11.80 3.59 19.05
CA ASN A 151 12.64 4.78 19.27
C ASN A 151 12.35 5.90 18.26
N TYR A 152 11.75 5.57 17.11
CA TYR A 152 11.28 6.52 16.10
C TYR A 152 9.78 6.83 16.23
N GLY A 153 9.13 6.38 17.31
CA GLY A 153 7.70 6.60 17.55
C GLY A 153 6.80 5.77 16.63
N VAL A 154 7.31 4.65 16.09
CA VAL A 154 6.57 3.71 15.23
C VAL A 154 6.29 2.41 15.99
N THR A 155 5.03 1.99 16.02
CA THR A 155 4.59 0.73 16.60
C THR A 155 4.59 -0.37 15.54
N LEU A 156 5.34 -1.45 15.77
CA LEU A 156 5.30 -2.65 14.94
C LEU A 156 4.51 -3.77 15.64
N ASN A 157 3.38 -4.15 15.05
CA ASN A 157 2.56 -5.30 15.44
C ASN A 157 2.93 -6.48 14.55
N ILE A 158 3.19 -7.65 15.14
CA ILE A 158 3.66 -8.83 14.43
C ILE A 158 2.74 -9.99 14.74
N ASN A 159 2.12 -10.54 13.69
CA ASN A 159 1.26 -11.70 13.75
C ASN A 159 1.83 -12.80 12.87
N PHE A 160 1.65 -14.05 13.30
CA PHE A 160 2.10 -15.22 12.55
C PHE A 160 0.90 -16.05 12.11
N SER A 161 0.93 -16.51 10.86
CA SER A 161 -0.05 -17.45 10.32
C SER A 161 0.63 -18.42 9.37
N SER A 162 0.29 -19.71 9.45
CA SER A 162 0.82 -20.75 8.55
C SER A 162 0.04 -20.89 7.24
N SER A 163 -1.14 -20.27 7.13
CA SER A 163 -2.04 -20.40 5.98
C SER A 163 -2.01 -19.21 5.02
N ILE A 164 -1.08 -18.27 5.20
CA ILE A 164 -0.94 -17.12 4.31
C ILE A 164 -0.08 -17.47 3.09
N HIS A 165 -0.53 -17.01 1.93
CA HIS A 165 0.18 -17.17 0.66
C HIS A 165 0.28 -15.85 -0.11
N ASP A 166 -0.59 -14.90 0.23
CA ASP A 166 -0.66 -13.60 -0.42
C ASP A 166 0.54 -12.73 -0.02
N ARG A 167 1.03 -11.95 -1.00
CA ARG A 167 2.11 -10.97 -0.84
C ARG A 167 1.50 -9.61 -1.12
N GLU A 168 1.10 -8.92 -0.06
CA GLU A 168 0.30 -7.70 -0.15
C GLU A 168 0.81 -6.66 0.83
N ILE A 169 1.01 -5.44 0.33
CA ILE A 169 1.31 -4.27 1.14
C ILE A 169 0.14 -3.30 0.98
N ARG A 170 -0.46 -2.88 2.08
CA ARG A 170 -1.55 -1.90 2.09
C ARG A 170 -1.14 -0.65 2.83
N PHE A 171 -1.53 0.49 2.30
CA PHE A 171 -1.40 1.79 2.94
C PHE A 171 -2.78 2.32 3.32
N ASN A 172 -2.87 3.00 4.46
CA ASN A 172 -4.11 3.63 4.91
C ASN A 172 -4.50 4.90 4.14
N ASN A 173 -3.97 5.08 2.94
CA ASN A 173 -4.43 6.06 1.96
C ASN A 173 -5.12 5.39 0.73
N GLY A 174 -5.35 4.08 0.78
CA GLY A 174 -6.10 3.30 -0.22
C GLY A 174 -5.24 2.50 -1.18
N TRP A 175 -3.94 2.80 -1.26
CA TRP A 175 -3.01 2.06 -2.11
C TRP A 175 -2.74 0.65 -1.57
N MET A 176 -2.78 -0.31 -2.48
CA MET A 176 -2.46 -1.71 -2.25
C MET A 176 -1.46 -2.15 -3.32
N ILE A 177 -0.39 -2.82 -2.91
CA ILE A 177 0.69 -3.23 -3.78
C ILE A 177 0.93 -4.71 -3.58
N LYS A 178 0.74 -5.50 -4.64
CA LYS A 178 1.00 -6.93 -4.65
C LYS A 178 2.28 -7.20 -5.41
N ILE A 179 3.23 -7.86 -4.78
CA ILE A 179 4.52 -8.17 -5.40
C ILE A 179 4.64 -9.68 -5.53
N GLY A 180 4.87 -10.16 -6.75
CA GLY A 180 4.91 -11.58 -7.04
C GLY A 180 5.91 -12.36 -6.18
N ARG A 181 6.99 -11.72 -5.68
CA ARG A 181 7.98 -12.32 -4.76
C ARG A 181 8.00 -11.70 -3.35
N GLY A 182 7.04 -10.84 -3.02
CA GLY A 182 7.03 -10.09 -1.76
C GLY A 182 8.22 -9.15 -1.69
N LEU A 183 8.80 -8.99 -0.50
CA LEU A 183 10.01 -8.19 -0.28
C LEU A 183 11.32 -8.95 -0.64
N ASP A 184 11.26 -10.13 -1.29
CA ASP A 184 12.46 -10.93 -1.64
C ASP A 184 12.70 -11.05 -3.16
N TYR A 185 12.54 -9.94 -3.90
CA TYR A 185 12.84 -9.89 -5.34
C TYR A 185 14.29 -9.52 -5.67
N PHE A 186 15.14 -9.15 -4.70
CA PHE A 186 16.54 -8.86 -4.98
C PHE A 186 17.40 -10.13 -5.13
N LYS A 187 18.40 -10.08 -6.01
CA LYS A 187 19.43 -11.13 -6.07
C LYS A 187 20.47 -10.93 -4.97
N LYS A 188 21.18 -12.02 -4.66
CA LYS A 188 22.38 -11.95 -3.82
C LYS A 188 23.44 -11.09 -4.54
N PRO A 189 24.21 -10.28 -3.80
CA PRO A 189 25.30 -9.50 -4.38
C PRO A 189 26.39 -10.44 -4.95
N LYS A 190 27.15 -9.97 -5.93
CA LYS A 190 28.23 -10.75 -6.56
C LYS A 190 29.41 -10.98 -5.60
N GLY A 191 29.61 -10.09 -4.63
CA GLY A 191 30.64 -10.18 -3.61
C GLY A 191 30.39 -9.20 -2.47
N LEU A 192 31.22 -9.24 -1.42
CA LEU A 192 31.06 -8.40 -0.22
C LEU A 192 31.26 -6.89 -0.51
N PHE A 193 32.06 -6.55 -1.51
CA PHE A 193 32.38 -5.16 -1.89
C PHE A 193 31.95 -4.84 -3.32
N SER A 194 30.91 -5.51 -3.83
CA SER A 194 30.37 -5.20 -5.16
C SER A 194 29.45 -3.98 -5.14
N ILE A 195 29.46 -3.19 -6.22
CA ILE A 195 28.46 -2.15 -6.45
C ILE A 195 27.05 -2.74 -6.35
N GLY A 196 26.17 -2.02 -5.65
CA GLY A 196 24.84 -2.48 -5.30
C GLY A 196 24.77 -3.31 -4.02
N TYR A 197 25.84 -3.41 -3.22
CA TYR A 197 25.78 -4.08 -1.90
C TYR A 197 24.88 -3.33 -0.90
N CYS A 198 25.08 -2.03 -0.75
CA CYS A 198 24.30 -1.20 0.17
C CYS A 198 23.11 -0.52 -0.52
N ASP A 199 23.33 0.00 -1.73
CA ASP A 199 22.30 0.66 -2.54
C ASP A 199 21.56 -0.35 -3.40
N PHE A 200 20.27 -0.54 -3.11
CA PHE A 200 19.44 -1.55 -3.78
C PHE A 200 18.89 -1.06 -5.13
N ASP A 201 18.99 0.23 -5.45
CA ASP A 201 18.75 0.70 -6.82
C ASP A 201 19.82 0.19 -7.79
N LEU A 202 21.01 -0.15 -7.30
CA LEU A 202 22.09 -0.75 -8.10
C LEU A 202 22.11 -2.28 -8.02
N ARG A 203 21.19 -2.90 -7.26
CA ARG A 203 21.13 -4.36 -7.07
C ARG A 203 20.31 -5.03 -8.18
N PRO A 204 20.84 -6.06 -8.86
CA PRO A 204 20.05 -6.84 -9.80
C PRO A 204 18.86 -7.54 -9.12
N CYS A 205 17.70 -7.48 -9.75
CA CYS A 205 16.47 -8.11 -9.31
C CYS A 205 16.25 -9.47 -9.98
N ARG A 206 15.44 -10.31 -9.35
CA ARG A 206 14.80 -11.49 -9.94
C ARG A 206 13.54 -11.05 -10.66
N GLU A 207 13.19 -11.74 -11.74
CA GLU A 207 11.95 -11.48 -12.47
C GLU A 207 10.73 -11.53 -11.52
N THR A 208 9.91 -10.49 -11.56
CA THR A 208 8.65 -10.41 -10.80
C THR A 208 7.70 -9.37 -11.38
N THR A 209 6.46 -9.43 -10.93
CA THR A 209 5.42 -8.47 -11.27
C THR A 209 4.99 -7.72 -10.02
N VAL A 210 4.77 -6.42 -10.15
CA VAL A 210 4.22 -5.55 -9.10
C VAL A 210 2.89 -5.00 -9.60
N ASP A 211 1.80 -5.36 -8.93
CA ASP A 211 0.47 -4.85 -9.19
C ASP A 211 0.14 -3.77 -8.16
N VAL A 212 0.00 -2.54 -8.64
CA VAL A 212 -0.41 -1.37 -7.85
C VAL A 212 -1.90 -1.15 -8.07
N ILE A 213 -2.66 -1.15 -6.99
CA ILE A 213 -4.13 -1.10 -7.00
C ILE A 213 -4.55 0.03 -6.05
N LEU A 214 -5.43 0.92 -6.51
CA LEU A 214 -6.12 1.85 -5.62
C LEU A 214 -7.44 1.22 -5.18
N THR A 215 -7.60 1.02 -3.88
CA THR A 215 -8.82 0.49 -3.29
C THR A 215 -9.51 1.55 -2.44
N LYS A 216 -10.85 1.56 -2.43
CA LYS A 216 -11.60 2.33 -1.45
C LYS A 216 -11.21 1.90 -0.05
N HIS A 217 -11.10 2.87 0.86
CA HIS A 217 -11.08 2.64 2.30
C HIS A 217 -12.27 1.80 2.73
N THR A 218 -12.10 0.48 2.71
CA THR A 218 -12.89 -0.41 3.53
C THR A 218 -12.04 -0.60 4.77
N LYS A 219 -12.29 0.21 5.80
CA LYS A 219 -12.03 -0.26 7.16
C LYS A 219 -12.81 -1.57 7.28
N LYS A 220 -12.12 -2.71 7.10
CA LYS A 220 -12.61 -3.97 7.63
C LYS A 220 -12.42 -3.85 9.14
N THR A 221 -13.43 -3.28 9.79
CA THR A 221 -13.71 -3.52 11.21
C THR A 221 -13.82 -5.01 11.46
#